data_AF-A0A1I2NK18-F1
#
_entry.id   AF-A0A1I2NK18-F1
#
_cell.length_a   1.000
_cell.length_b   1.000
_cell.length_c   1.000
_cell.angle_alpha   90.00
_cell.angle_beta   90.00
_cell.angle_gamma   90.00
#
_symmetry.space_group_name_H-M   'P 1'
#
loop_
_entity.id
_entity.type
_entity.pdbx_description
1 polymer ?
#
loop_
_entity_poly.entity_id
_entity_poly.type
_entity_poly.pdbx_seq_one_letter_code
_entity_poly.pdbx_strand_id
1 'polypeptide(L)'
;MQRVRDFLQPKNADAARRAGEAIRQGVQVLGTHPRIGRMVDDLPEHYREWLIDFGDSGYVVRYRVEDDAITILAIRHQKEAGYK
;
A
#
# COMPACT_ATOMS: atom_id res chain seq x y z
N MET A 1 -17.94 11.58 -2.50
CA MET A 1 -17.27 10.44 -3.19
C MET A 1 -16.64 10.83 -4.53
N GLN A 2 -16.11 12.05 -4.69
CA GLN A 2 -15.65 12.56 -6.01
C GLN A 2 -14.12 12.71 -6.10
N ARG A 3 -13.42 13.00 -4.99
CA ARG A 3 -12.00 13.41 -5.01
C ARG A 3 -11.00 12.33 -5.46
N VAL A 4 -11.32 11.05 -5.27
CA VAL A 4 -10.43 9.94 -5.66
C VAL A 4 -10.47 9.70 -7.18
N ARG A 5 -11.61 9.98 -7.84
CA ARG A 5 -11.72 9.84 -9.30
C ARG A 5 -11.04 10.99 -10.05
N ASP A 6 -11.11 12.20 -9.51
CA ASP A 6 -10.51 13.39 -10.14
C ASP A 6 -8.98 13.42 -10.05
N PHE A 7 -8.38 12.72 -9.07
CA PHE A 7 -6.93 12.51 -9.00
C PHE A 7 -6.41 11.55 -10.08
N LEU A 8 -7.30 10.78 -10.72
CA LEU A 8 -6.96 9.66 -11.61
C LEU A 8 -7.45 9.82 -13.06
N GLN A 9 -7.91 11.01 -13.48
CA GLN A 9 -8.14 11.32 -14.91
C GLN A 9 -6.97 12.14 -15.52
N PRO A 10 -6.74 12.03 -16.82
CA PRO A 10 -5.57 11.44 -17.45
C PRO A 10 -4.36 12.40 -17.49
N LYS A 11 -3.50 12.40 -16.46
CA LYS A 11 -2.20 13.08 -16.54
C LYS A 11 -1.01 12.18 -16.86
N ASN A 12 -1.11 10.85 -16.68
CA ASN A 12 -0.18 9.88 -17.26
C ASN A 12 -0.69 8.42 -17.06
N ALA A 13 -1.38 7.85 -18.06
CA ALA A 13 -1.88 6.47 -17.99
C ALA A 13 -0.76 5.45 -17.73
N ASP A 14 0.44 5.70 -18.26
CA ASP A 14 1.60 4.85 -18.02
C ASP A 14 2.09 4.92 -16.57
N ALA A 15 2.02 6.09 -15.93
CA ALA A 15 2.36 6.20 -14.51
C ALA A 15 1.37 5.42 -13.65
N ALA A 16 0.07 5.47 -13.97
CA ALA A 16 -0.95 4.69 -13.26
C ALA A 16 -0.73 3.18 -13.43
N ARG A 17 -0.42 2.74 -14.66
CA ARG A 17 -0.08 1.33 -14.94
C ARG A 17 1.14 0.88 -14.14
N ARG A 18 2.24 1.64 -14.20
CA ARG A 18 3.48 1.31 -13.47
C ARG A 18 3.28 1.33 -11.94
N ALA A 19 2.44 2.23 -11.42
CA ALA A 19 2.08 2.24 -10.01
C ALA A 19 1.35 0.95 -9.62
N GLY A 20 0.37 0.52 -10.43
CA GLY A 20 -0.33 -0.75 -10.23
C GLY A 20 0.60 -1.95 -10.25
N GLU A 21 1.58 -1.98 -11.15
CA GLU A 21 2.61 -3.01 -11.22
C GLU A 21 3.49 -3.04 -9.96
N ALA A 22 3.97 -1.88 -9.50
CA ALA A 22 4.77 -1.76 -8.29
C ALA A 22 3.99 -2.24 -7.06
N ILE A 23 2.72 -1.82 -6.92
CA ILE A 23 1.84 -2.28 -5.84
C ILE A 23 1.68 -3.80 -5.90
N ARG A 24 1.38 -4.37 -7.07
CA ARG A 24 1.21 -5.82 -7.23
C ARG A 24 2.46 -6.59 -6.81
N GLN A 25 3.64 -6.15 -7.25
CA GLN A 25 4.92 -6.76 -6.88
C GLN A 25 5.18 -6.66 -5.38
N GLY A 26 4.97 -5.48 -4.77
CA GLY A 26 5.17 -5.28 -3.34
C GLY A 26 4.20 -6.11 -2.49
N VAL A 27 2.95 -6.28 -2.93
CA VAL A 27 1.97 -7.15 -2.24
C VAL A 27 2.33 -8.63 -2.35
N GLN A 28 2.91 -9.09 -3.47
CA GLN A 28 3.33 -10.48 -3.61
C GLN A 28 4.37 -10.90 -2.57
N VAL A 29 5.26 -9.99 -2.15
CA VAL A 29 6.25 -10.23 -1.09
C VAL A 29 5.57 -10.64 0.23
N LEU A 30 4.39 -10.08 0.51
CA LEU A 30 3.66 -10.37 1.75
C LEU A 30 3.23 -11.84 1.83
N GLY A 31 2.94 -12.48 0.68
CA GLY A 31 2.57 -13.91 0.66
C GLY A 31 3.68 -14.84 1.16
N THR A 32 4.95 -14.44 1.02
CA THR A 32 6.10 -15.22 1.53
C THR A 32 6.58 -14.69 2.88
N HIS A 33 6.44 -13.39 3.12
CA HIS A 33 6.93 -12.71 4.33
C HIS A 33 5.82 -11.87 4.98
N PRO A 34 4.78 -12.48 5.56
CA PRO A 34 3.64 -11.76 6.13
C PRO A 34 4.02 -10.76 7.22
N ARG A 35 5.12 -11.00 7.95
CA ARG A 35 5.55 -10.15 9.07
C ARG A 35 6.62 -9.10 8.70
N ILE A 36 6.92 -8.92 7.41
CA ILE A 36 7.95 -7.95 6.95
C ILE A 36 7.53 -6.49 7.15
N GLY A 37 6.24 -6.20 7.14
CA GLY A 37 5.70 -4.88 7.41
C GLY A 37 5.96 -4.43 8.84
N ARG A 38 6.15 -3.12 9.01
CA ARG A 38 6.29 -2.47 10.31
C ARG A 38 5.00 -2.61 11.10
N MET A 39 5.11 -2.78 12.42
CA MET A 39 3.95 -2.68 13.29
C MET A 39 3.40 -1.26 13.25
N VAL A 40 2.10 -1.12 13.47
CA VAL A 40 1.45 0.18 13.56
C VAL A 40 1.24 0.47 15.04
N ASP A 41 1.75 1.62 15.49
CA ASP A 41 1.56 2.08 16.86
C ASP A 41 0.05 2.15 17.17
N ASP A 42 -0.29 1.87 18.43
CA ASP A 42 -1.67 1.89 18.95
C ASP A 42 -2.65 0.88 18.28
N LEU A 43 -2.15 -0.07 17.49
CA LEU A 43 -2.92 -1.20 16.96
C LEU A 43 -2.39 -2.56 17.45
N PRO A 44 -3.23 -3.61 17.47
CA PRO A 44 -2.77 -4.98 17.74
C PRO A 44 -1.64 -5.44 16.81
N GLU A 45 -0.79 -6.35 17.29
CA GLU A 45 0.44 -6.84 16.63
C GLU A 45 0.26 -7.46 15.22
N HIS A 46 -0.98 -7.84 14.91
CA HIS A 46 -1.36 -8.38 13.61
C HIS A 46 -1.55 -7.30 12.54
N TYR A 47 -1.69 -6.02 12.91
CA TYR A 47 -1.78 -4.91 11.98
C TYR A 47 -0.40 -4.38 11.60
N ARG A 48 -0.18 -4.22 10.30
CA ARG A 48 1.12 -3.84 9.74
C ARG A 48 1.00 -2.85 8.60
N GLU A 49 2.08 -2.14 8.37
CA GLU A 49 2.29 -1.29 7.19
C GLU A 49 3.50 -1.77 6.39
N TRP A 50 3.33 -1.86 5.07
CA TRP A 50 4.39 -2.18 4.14
C TRP A 50 4.59 -1.04 3.15
N LEU A 51 5.82 -0.55 3.05
CA LEU A 51 6.19 0.52 2.14
C LEU A 51 6.58 -0.09 0.80
N ILE A 52 6.05 0.49 -0.28
CA ILE A 52 6.35 0.11 -1.65
C ILE A 52 6.90 1.34 -2.34
N ASP A 53 8.17 1.28 -2.75
CA ASP A 53 8.84 2.38 -3.43
C ASP A 53 8.27 2.59 -4.83
N PHE A 54 7.94 3.85 -5.15
CA PHE A 54 7.47 4.25 -6.48
C PHE A 54 7.53 5.76 -6.67
N GLY A 55 8.24 6.25 -7.69
CA GLY A 55 8.40 7.69 -7.93
C GLY A 55 9.02 8.38 -6.72
N ASP A 56 8.54 9.58 -6.38
CA ASP A 56 9.17 10.43 -5.35
C ASP A 56 8.78 10.06 -3.91
N SER A 57 7.78 9.20 -3.70
CA SER A 57 7.32 8.87 -2.35
C SER A 57 6.67 7.51 -2.20
N GLY A 58 6.25 6.81 -3.25
CA GLY A 58 5.73 5.45 -3.11
C GLY A 58 4.33 5.32 -2.47
N TYR A 59 4.02 4.09 -2.09
CA TYR A 59 2.74 3.65 -1.53
C TYR A 59 2.92 2.97 -0.18
N VAL A 60 1.83 2.92 0.59
CA VAL A 60 1.73 2.20 1.86
C VAL A 60 0.58 1.25 1.76
N VAL A 61 0.87 -0.02 2.02
CA VAL A 61 -0.11 -1.08 2.18
C VAL A 61 -0.33 -1.29 3.66
N ARG A 62 -1.53 -1.00 4.16
CA ARG A 62 -1.96 -1.39 5.50
C ARG A 62 -2.67 -2.73 5.41
N TYR A 63 -2.23 -3.68 6.22
CA TYR A 63 -2.74 -5.05 6.16
C TYR A 63 -2.80 -5.68 7.56
N ARG A 64 -3.55 -6.78 7.66
CA ARG A 64 -3.62 -7.63 8.84
C ARG A 64 -3.15 -9.03 8.50
N VAL A 65 -2.35 -9.63 9.38
CA VAL A 65 -1.95 -11.04 9.31
C VAL A 65 -2.91 -11.88 10.15
N GLU A 66 -3.41 -12.95 9.57
CA GLU A 66 -4.23 -13.98 10.22
C GLU A 66 -3.54 -15.35 10.05
N ASP A 67 -4.08 -16.41 10.63
CA ASP A 67 -3.43 -17.72 10.67
C ASP A 67 -3.19 -18.33 9.27
N ASP A 68 -4.12 -18.12 8.34
CA ASP A 68 -4.11 -18.70 6.99
C ASP A 68 -4.08 -17.64 5.88
N ALA A 69 -4.19 -16.35 6.22
CA ALA A 69 -4.40 -15.29 5.25
C ALA A 69 -3.77 -13.95 5.64
N ILE A 70 -3.64 -13.09 4.62
CA ILE A 70 -3.33 -11.68 4.78
C ILE A 70 -4.50 -10.89 4.22
N THR A 71 -5.09 -10.03 5.04
CA THR A 71 -6.14 -9.12 4.60
C THR A 71 -5.55 -7.73 4.33
N ILE A 72 -5.61 -7.27 3.08
CA ILE A 72 -5.26 -5.90 2.72
C ILE A 72 -6.40 -4.97 3.13
N LEU A 73 -6.12 -3.99 3.99
CA LEU A 73 -7.11 -3.07 4.55
C LEU A 73 -7.19 -1.79 3.73
N ALA A 74 -6.03 -1.27 3.31
CA ALA A 74 -5.94 -0.07 2.49
C ALA A 74 -4.62 -0.03 1.74
N ILE A 75 -4.64 0.56 0.54
CA ILE A 75 -3.45 0.96 -0.21
C ILE A 75 -3.58 2.46 -0.45
N ARG A 76 -2.59 3.23 -0.02
CA ARG A 76 -2.59 4.70 -0.07
C ARG A 76 -1.25 5.19 -0.59
N HIS A 77 -1.25 6.34 -1.28
CA HIS A 77 0.02 7.00 -1.59
C HIS A 77 0.64 7.54 -0.30
N GLN A 78 1.98 7.54 -0.15
CA GLN A 78 2.63 7.96 1.10
C GLN A 78 2.23 9.39 1.52
N LYS A 79 2.15 10.31 0.56
CA LYS A 79 1.69 11.70 0.78
C LYS A 79 0.25 11.80 1.30
N GLU A 80 -0.61 10.83 1.00
CA GLU A 80 -1.99 10.77 1.50
C GLU A 80 -2.08 10.09 2.87
N ALA A 81 -1.13 9.21 3.18
CA ALA A 81 -1.08 8.47 4.43
C ALA A 81 -0.41 9.26 5.57
N GLY A 82 -0.04 10.52 5.34
CA GLY A 82 0.59 11.38 6.34
C GLY A 82 2.10 11.16 6.50
N TYR A 83 2.74 10.48 5.56
CA TYR A 83 4.20 10.35 5.50
C TYR A 83 4.77 11.66 4.95
N LYS A 84 5.80 12.19 5.63
CA LYS A 84 6.51 13.41 5.24
C LYS A 84 7.76 13.08 4.45
#